data_AF-A0A1Y4SAE6-F1
#
_entry.id   AF-A0A1Y4SAE6-F1
#
_cell.length_a   1.000
_cell.length_b   1.000
_cell.length_c   1.000
_cell.angle_alpha   90.00
_cell.angle_beta   90.00
_cell.angle_gamma   90.00
#
_symmetry.space_group_name_H-M   'P 1'
#
loop_
_entity.id
_entity.type
_entity.pdbx_description
1 polymer ?
#
loop_
_entity_poly.entity_id
_entity_poly.type
_entity_poly.pdbx_seq_one_letter_code
_entity_poly.pdbx_strand_id
1 'polypeptide(L)'
;MQNAGLIREVRGVMTRFEPLTEEIVAACTQDGLTYAELSDALSAYGLSIEKVMHDPTRKIFNTCYADYDLGLYADIILQREFIRGPGQAQFQKLARQGGICRTLAEQDWRGFYLKDVPLSMLIYDFQRRYKTIPHETVFSVWHGIYKRIDYANGMWSLPVLREVFRYAPPPRLPALEPDGLITIYRGMGALSLPPEQAISWTTHPGNALWFAIHSGQGTKVAVARVRPEQIVAHYPSYAEENEVVIFPGTVTEYRYEDMIPAVVETVPRLMAPALQAYLDFGRQARALGYQQEKLFQLHGLLHVLRVLFLTLIYFYNSGDPLTESDRQILIYFSLLHDLGRLNENADATHGERSVELIHKRGIRLRGIRLSRKEYRIAELIIAHHCRDDGEGIAAITAEPGLSRKEKEHAVHLYHICKDMDALDRVRFNGLDYRMLRTQYARRLPLVAGCLLEEDLLTPLDMEFPAK
;
A
#
# COMPACT_ATOMS: atom_id res chain seq x y z
N MET A 1 -6.38 5.49 2.13
CA MET A 1 -6.82 5.59 0.73
C MET A 1 -8.30 5.30 0.67
N GLN A 2 -9.10 6.36 0.79
CA GLN A 2 -10.52 6.27 1.13
C GLN A 2 -11.47 5.71 0.04
N ASN A 3 -10.97 5.19 -1.10
CA ASN A 3 -11.86 4.49 -2.04
C ASN A 3 -11.13 3.52 -3.00
N ALA A 4 -10.82 2.32 -2.53
CA ALA A 4 -10.25 1.25 -3.36
C ALA A 4 -11.11 0.95 -4.61
N GLY A 5 -12.43 1.16 -4.52
CA GLY A 5 -13.35 1.06 -5.65
C GLY A 5 -13.01 2.08 -6.74
N LEU A 6 -12.87 3.36 -6.41
CA LEU A 6 -12.52 4.40 -7.39
C LEU A 6 -11.15 4.16 -8.03
N ILE A 7 -10.15 3.71 -7.27
CA ILE A 7 -8.82 3.41 -7.84
C ILE A 7 -8.93 2.28 -8.87
N ARG A 8 -9.68 1.21 -8.58
CA ARG A 8 -9.94 0.13 -9.54
C ARG A 8 -10.63 0.64 -10.81
N GLU A 9 -11.52 1.61 -10.68
CA GLU A 9 -12.22 2.21 -11.82
C GLU A 9 -11.32 3.15 -12.66
N VAL A 10 -10.37 3.86 -12.05
CA VAL A 10 -9.50 4.81 -12.78
C VAL A 10 -8.25 4.13 -13.34
N ARG A 11 -7.73 3.12 -12.63
CA ARG A 11 -6.44 2.49 -12.93
C ARG A 11 -6.52 1.01 -13.31
N GLY A 12 -7.70 0.41 -13.27
CA GLY A 12 -7.96 -0.96 -13.72
C GLY A 12 -8.64 -1.02 -15.08
N VAL A 13 -8.77 -2.23 -15.62
CA VAL A 13 -9.30 -2.49 -16.97
C VAL A 13 -10.76 -2.95 -16.99
N MET A 14 -11.42 -2.83 -18.14
CA MET A 14 -12.69 -3.50 -18.37
C MET A 14 -12.52 -5.01 -18.23
N THR A 15 -13.49 -5.64 -17.56
CA THR A 15 -13.53 -7.07 -17.29
C THR A 15 -14.58 -7.79 -18.12
N ARG A 16 -15.59 -7.05 -18.57
CA ARG A 16 -16.62 -7.51 -19.52
C ARG A 16 -16.63 -6.59 -20.73
N PHE A 17 -16.94 -7.17 -21.88
CA PHE A 17 -16.93 -6.48 -23.17
C PHE A 17 -18.19 -6.86 -23.92
N GLU A 18 -19.30 -6.24 -23.53
CA GLU A 18 -20.60 -6.46 -24.14
C GLU A 18 -20.88 -5.43 -25.22
N PRO A 19 -21.50 -5.80 -26.34
CA PRO A 19 -22.04 -4.81 -27.26
C PRO A 19 -23.03 -3.90 -26.53
N LEU A 20 -22.99 -2.60 -26.82
CA LEU A 20 -23.96 -1.66 -26.26
C LEU A 20 -25.37 -1.96 -26.81
N THR A 21 -26.38 -1.96 -25.94
CA THR A 21 -27.79 -2.18 -26.32
C THR A 21 -28.68 -1.03 -25.86
N GLU A 22 -29.92 -0.99 -26.34
CA GLU A 22 -30.90 0.02 -25.92
C GLU A 22 -31.17 -0.05 -24.41
N GLU A 23 -31.28 -1.26 -23.86
CA GLU A 23 -31.52 -1.49 -22.43
C GLU A 23 -30.37 -0.98 -21.57
N ILE A 24 -29.12 -1.18 -22.02
CA ILE A 24 -27.93 -0.68 -21.32
C ILE A 24 -27.93 0.85 -21.30
N VAL A 25 -28.19 1.50 -22.45
CA VAL A 25 -28.24 2.96 -22.52
C VAL A 25 -29.33 3.52 -21.60
N ALA A 26 -30.53 2.92 -21.65
CA ALA A 26 -31.65 3.33 -20.81
C ALA A 26 -31.37 3.15 -19.31
N ALA A 27 -30.62 2.12 -18.92
CA ALA A 27 -30.27 1.86 -17.51
C ALA A 27 -29.14 2.78 -16.99
N CYS A 28 -28.23 3.23 -17.86
CA CYS A 28 -27.05 4.00 -17.46
C CYS A 28 -27.24 5.53 -17.54
N THR A 29 -28.16 6.01 -18.39
CA THR A 29 -28.41 7.45 -18.57
C THR A 29 -29.17 8.06 -17.38
N GLN A 30 -28.81 9.28 -17.00
CA GLN A 30 -29.56 10.09 -16.03
C GLN A 30 -30.36 11.22 -16.69
N ASP A 31 -30.02 11.57 -17.94
CA ASP A 31 -30.60 12.68 -18.69
C ASP A 31 -31.50 12.23 -19.86
N GLY A 32 -31.77 10.92 -19.92
CA GLY A 32 -32.67 10.31 -20.90
C GLY A 32 -32.09 10.24 -22.31
N LEU A 33 -30.76 10.17 -22.44
CA LEU A 33 -30.09 9.85 -23.70
C LEU A 33 -30.64 8.52 -24.24
N THR A 34 -31.01 8.48 -25.52
CA THR A 34 -31.44 7.23 -26.17
C THR A 34 -30.32 6.58 -26.98
N TYR A 35 -30.44 5.27 -27.21
CA TYR A 35 -29.54 4.55 -28.10
C TYR A 35 -29.55 5.11 -29.53
N ALA A 36 -30.73 5.49 -30.04
CA ALA A 36 -30.87 6.13 -31.34
C ALA A 36 -30.13 7.46 -31.41
N GLU A 37 -30.24 8.32 -30.39
CA GLU A 37 -29.50 9.59 -30.33
C GLU A 37 -27.98 9.39 -30.36
N LEU A 38 -27.47 8.38 -29.64
CA LEU A 38 -26.04 8.04 -29.67
C LEU A 38 -25.62 7.46 -31.03
N SER A 39 -26.45 6.58 -31.60
CA SER A 39 -26.21 5.99 -32.92
C SER A 39 -26.13 7.05 -34.01
N ASP A 40 -27.05 8.02 -33.99
CA ASP A 40 -27.06 9.15 -34.93
C ASP A 40 -25.82 10.03 -34.74
N ALA A 41 -25.44 10.31 -33.48
CA ALA A 41 -24.26 11.10 -33.18
C ALA A 41 -22.97 10.43 -33.70
N LEU A 42 -22.82 9.11 -33.55
CA LEU A 42 -21.69 8.36 -34.09
C LEU A 42 -21.73 8.30 -35.62
N SER A 43 -22.91 8.03 -36.20
CA SER A 43 -23.10 7.90 -37.65
C SER A 43 -22.80 9.18 -38.40
N ALA A 44 -23.04 10.35 -37.81
CA ALA A 44 -22.67 11.65 -38.35
C ALA A 44 -21.15 11.80 -38.61
N TYR A 45 -20.33 10.98 -37.94
CA TYR A 45 -18.88 10.90 -38.11
C TYR A 45 -18.42 9.61 -38.82
N GLY A 46 -19.35 8.83 -39.38
CA GLY A 46 -19.04 7.55 -40.03
C GLY A 46 -18.67 6.42 -39.05
N LEU A 47 -19.00 6.56 -37.77
CA LEU A 47 -18.72 5.57 -36.74
C LEU A 47 -19.96 4.69 -36.50
N SER A 48 -19.77 3.36 -36.41
CA SER A 48 -20.86 2.42 -36.11
C SER A 48 -21.01 2.19 -34.61
N ILE A 49 -22.25 2.28 -34.11
CA ILE A 49 -22.58 1.96 -32.71
C ILE A 49 -22.31 0.48 -32.35
N GLU A 50 -22.28 -0.41 -33.34
CA GLU A 50 -21.94 -1.84 -33.14
C GLU A 50 -20.51 -2.04 -32.63
N LYS A 51 -19.63 -1.05 -32.80
CA LYS A 51 -18.26 -1.06 -32.28
C LYS A 51 -18.16 -0.48 -30.88
N VAL A 52 -19.27 -0.15 -30.23
CA VAL A 52 -19.29 0.35 -28.85
C VAL A 52 -19.42 -0.82 -27.88
N MET A 53 -18.43 -0.94 -27.00
CA MET A 53 -18.35 -1.96 -25.98
C MET A 53 -18.67 -1.37 -24.61
N HIS A 54 -19.30 -2.16 -23.75
CA HIS A 54 -19.72 -1.79 -22.41
C HIS A 54 -19.30 -2.82 -21.36
N ASP A 55 -18.95 -2.35 -20.16
CA ASP A 55 -18.68 -3.16 -18.98
C ASP A 55 -19.64 -2.75 -17.85
N PRO A 56 -20.70 -3.54 -17.60
CA PRO A 56 -21.69 -3.19 -16.58
C PRO A 56 -21.17 -3.32 -15.14
N THR A 57 -19.96 -3.87 -14.94
CA THR A 57 -19.34 -3.98 -13.60
C THR A 57 -18.67 -2.69 -13.16
N ARG A 58 -18.54 -1.71 -14.06
CA ARG A 58 -17.84 -0.45 -13.86
C ARG A 58 -18.81 0.74 -13.86
N LYS A 59 -18.45 1.77 -13.10
CA LYS A 59 -19.21 3.02 -12.99
C LYS A 59 -18.65 4.13 -13.88
N ILE A 60 -17.35 4.12 -14.14
CA ILE A 60 -16.67 5.09 -15.01
C ILE A 60 -15.73 4.35 -15.96
N PHE A 61 -15.43 4.96 -17.11
CA PHE A 61 -14.66 4.32 -18.20
C PHE A 61 -15.23 2.93 -18.54
N ASN A 62 -16.56 2.81 -18.49
CA ASN A 62 -17.30 1.57 -18.64
C ASN A 62 -17.88 1.40 -20.04
N THR A 63 -17.77 2.42 -20.91
CA THR A 63 -18.24 2.38 -22.28
C THR A 63 -17.15 2.94 -23.19
N CYS A 64 -16.80 2.22 -24.25
CA CYS A 64 -15.72 2.58 -25.15
C CYS A 64 -16.11 2.26 -26.61
N TYR A 65 -15.94 3.22 -27.51
CA TYR A 65 -15.85 2.91 -28.93
C TYR A 65 -14.54 2.16 -29.18
N ALA A 66 -14.62 0.97 -29.76
CA ALA A 66 -13.49 0.06 -29.90
C ALA A 66 -13.45 -0.58 -31.28
N ASP A 67 -12.90 0.15 -32.26
CA ASP A 67 -12.63 -0.41 -33.58
C ASP A 67 -11.27 -1.10 -33.58
N TYR A 68 -11.28 -2.39 -33.25
CA TYR A 68 -10.06 -3.19 -33.14
C TYR A 68 -9.29 -3.22 -34.48
N ASP A 69 -9.96 -3.39 -35.62
CA ASP A 69 -9.26 -3.55 -36.89
C ASP A 69 -8.48 -2.29 -37.29
N LEU A 70 -9.03 -1.13 -36.96
CA LEU A 70 -8.40 0.16 -37.23
C LEU A 70 -7.54 0.68 -36.06
N GLY A 71 -7.61 0.05 -34.88
CA GLY A 71 -6.93 0.53 -33.68
C GLY A 71 -7.47 1.86 -33.18
N LEU A 72 -8.79 2.10 -33.33
CA LEU A 72 -9.44 3.36 -32.94
C LEU A 72 -10.23 3.16 -31.64
N TYR A 73 -9.91 3.97 -30.64
CA TYR A 73 -10.54 3.90 -29.33
C TYR A 73 -10.95 5.28 -28.80
N ALA A 74 -12.12 5.34 -28.17
CA ALA A 74 -12.52 6.50 -27.39
C ALA A 74 -13.48 6.11 -26.26
N ASP A 75 -13.25 6.62 -25.07
CA ASP A 75 -14.19 6.48 -23.96
C ASP A 75 -15.47 7.27 -24.26
N ILE A 76 -16.62 6.64 -24.04
CA ILE A 76 -17.94 7.28 -24.22
C ILE A 76 -18.58 7.45 -22.85
N ILE A 77 -18.98 8.68 -22.54
CA ILE A 77 -19.85 8.96 -21.39
C ILE A 77 -21.30 8.97 -21.90
N LEU A 78 -22.14 8.10 -21.35
CA LEU A 78 -23.55 7.93 -21.74
C LEU A 78 -24.43 9.06 -21.17
N GLN A 79 -24.12 10.29 -21.57
CA GLN A 79 -24.84 11.52 -21.23
C GLN A 79 -25.01 12.36 -22.50
N ARG A 80 -26.19 12.95 -22.67
CA ARG A 80 -26.55 13.84 -23.78
C ARG A 80 -25.61 15.04 -23.85
N GLU A 81 -25.22 15.61 -22.71
CA GLU A 81 -24.26 16.71 -22.65
C GLU A 81 -22.89 16.33 -23.23
N PHE A 82 -22.41 15.12 -22.94
CA PHE A 82 -21.15 14.63 -23.48
C PHE A 82 -21.22 14.48 -25.00
N ILE A 83 -22.22 13.77 -25.52
CA ILE A 83 -22.33 13.49 -26.96
C ILE A 83 -22.60 14.75 -27.80
N ARG A 84 -23.21 15.80 -27.22
CA ARG A 84 -23.46 17.09 -27.88
C ARG A 84 -22.34 18.11 -27.68
N GLY A 85 -21.36 17.82 -26.81
CA GLY A 85 -20.25 18.70 -26.52
C GLY A 85 -18.90 18.00 -26.66
N PRO A 86 -18.19 17.67 -25.55
CA PRO A 86 -16.84 17.11 -25.59
C PRO A 86 -16.67 15.85 -26.45
N GLY A 87 -17.70 14.99 -26.51
CA GLY A 87 -17.69 13.75 -27.29
C GLY A 87 -17.60 14.00 -28.79
N GLN A 88 -18.16 15.11 -29.31
CA GLN A 88 -18.07 15.43 -30.74
C GLN A 88 -16.62 15.62 -31.20
N ALA A 89 -15.79 16.27 -30.38
CA ALA A 89 -14.37 16.44 -30.70
C ALA A 89 -13.64 15.09 -30.73
N GLN A 90 -14.01 14.14 -29.87
CA GLN A 90 -13.46 12.79 -29.87
C GLN A 90 -13.89 12.01 -31.12
N PHE A 91 -15.19 12.01 -31.45
CA PHE A 91 -15.70 11.35 -32.64
C PHE A 91 -15.10 11.94 -33.92
N GLN A 92 -14.98 13.26 -33.99
CA GLN A 92 -14.32 13.94 -35.10
C GLN A 92 -12.84 13.54 -35.20
N LYS A 93 -12.12 13.40 -34.08
CA LYS A 93 -10.72 12.93 -34.07
C LYS A 93 -10.62 11.51 -34.64
N LEU A 94 -11.51 10.60 -34.25
CA LEU A 94 -11.54 9.24 -34.79
C LEU A 94 -11.83 9.25 -36.29
N ALA A 95 -12.85 9.99 -36.73
CA ALA A 95 -13.23 10.10 -38.14
C ALA A 95 -12.12 10.68 -39.01
N ARG A 96 -11.37 11.68 -38.50
CA ARG A 96 -10.24 12.29 -39.21
C ARG A 96 -9.08 11.33 -39.44
N GLN A 97 -8.93 10.28 -38.66
CA GLN A 97 -7.91 9.26 -38.94
C GLN A 97 -8.22 8.51 -40.25
N GLY A 98 -9.51 8.35 -40.59
CA GLY A 98 -9.95 7.88 -41.92
C GLY A 98 -9.46 6.48 -42.30
N GLY A 99 -8.95 5.69 -41.33
CA GLY A 99 -8.29 4.42 -41.55
C GLY A 99 -7.55 3.92 -40.31
N ILE A 100 -6.55 3.05 -40.50
CA ILE A 100 -5.75 2.49 -39.42
C ILE A 100 -5.00 3.60 -38.68
N CYS A 101 -5.06 3.58 -37.35
CA CYS A 101 -4.34 4.52 -36.50
C CYS A 101 -2.85 4.54 -36.85
N ARG A 102 -2.25 5.73 -36.87
CA ARG A 102 -0.89 5.96 -37.35
C ARG A 102 0.15 5.07 -36.66
N THR A 103 0.13 5.02 -35.33
CA THR A 103 1.09 4.21 -34.54
C THR A 103 0.93 2.72 -34.82
N LEU A 104 -0.30 2.25 -35.06
CA LEU A 104 -0.58 0.88 -35.45
C LEU A 104 -0.08 0.59 -36.88
N ALA A 105 -0.32 1.50 -37.82
CA ALA A 105 0.14 1.37 -39.20
C ALA A 105 1.69 1.38 -39.31
N GLU A 106 2.35 2.21 -38.50
CA GLU A 106 3.82 2.29 -38.39
C GLU A 106 4.41 1.13 -37.57
N GLN A 107 3.58 0.25 -36.99
CA GLN A 107 3.98 -0.80 -36.05
C GLN A 107 4.79 -0.27 -34.84
N ASP A 108 4.55 0.98 -34.45
CA ASP A 108 5.05 1.55 -33.19
C ASP A 108 4.22 1.01 -32.02
N TRP A 109 4.46 -0.25 -31.65
CA TRP A 109 3.72 -0.94 -30.61
C TRP A 109 3.77 -0.24 -29.25
N ARG A 110 4.93 0.33 -28.90
CA ARG A 110 5.09 1.08 -27.65
C ARG A 110 4.27 2.36 -27.68
N GLY A 111 4.34 3.13 -28.76
CA GLY A 111 3.53 4.33 -28.94
C GLY A 111 2.03 4.02 -28.94
N PHE A 112 1.63 2.99 -29.66
CA PHE A 112 0.24 2.55 -29.79
C PHE A 112 -0.40 2.25 -28.44
N TYR A 113 0.20 1.34 -27.64
CA TYR A 113 -0.33 1.02 -26.33
C TYR A 113 -0.15 2.15 -25.31
N LEU A 114 0.81 3.06 -25.51
CA LEU A 114 0.98 4.21 -24.62
C LEU A 114 -0.07 5.29 -24.86
N LYS A 115 -0.43 5.57 -26.11
CA LYS A 115 -1.16 6.78 -26.50
C LYS A 115 -2.56 6.53 -27.06
N ASP A 116 -2.75 5.42 -27.77
CA ASP A 116 -3.93 5.23 -28.63
C ASP A 116 -4.93 4.24 -28.04
N VAL A 117 -4.47 3.26 -27.27
CA VAL A 117 -5.35 2.33 -26.53
C VAL A 117 -5.60 2.87 -25.12
N PRO A 118 -6.88 3.13 -24.73
CA PRO A 118 -7.21 3.61 -23.40
C PRO A 118 -6.92 2.52 -22.36
N LEU A 119 -6.62 2.95 -21.13
CA LEU A 119 -6.23 2.05 -20.04
C LEU A 119 -7.21 0.89 -19.89
N SER A 120 -8.52 1.19 -19.92
CA SER A 120 -9.64 0.27 -19.82
C SER A 120 -9.58 -0.89 -20.84
N MET A 121 -8.98 -0.66 -22.01
CA MET A 121 -8.96 -1.59 -23.16
C MET A 121 -7.59 -2.25 -23.40
N LEU A 122 -6.55 -1.90 -22.65
CA LEU A 122 -5.18 -2.36 -22.92
C LEU A 122 -5.04 -3.88 -22.99
N ILE A 123 -5.59 -4.60 -22.01
CA ILE A 123 -5.54 -6.07 -21.98
C ILE A 123 -6.41 -6.67 -23.10
N TYR A 124 -7.57 -6.07 -23.36
CA TYR A 124 -8.48 -6.53 -24.41
C TYR A 124 -7.84 -6.50 -25.80
N ASP A 125 -7.21 -5.39 -26.18
CA ASP A 125 -6.58 -5.26 -27.49
C ASP A 125 -5.33 -6.15 -27.56
N PHE A 126 -4.45 -6.07 -26.56
CA PHE A 126 -3.19 -6.83 -26.56
C PHE A 126 -3.42 -8.32 -26.74
N GLN A 127 -4.38 -8.91 -26.01
CA GLN A 127 -4.63 -10.36 -26.10
C GLN A 127 -5.14 -10.83 -27.47
N ARG A 128 -5.72 -9.93 -28.27
CA ARG A 128 -6.10 -10.25 -29.66
C ARG A 128 -4.95 -10.03 -30.63
N ARG A 129 -4.07 -9.07 -30.32
CA ARG A 129 -3.04 -8.57 -31.24
C ARG A 129 -1.64 -9.13 -31.01
N TYR A 130 -1.35 -9.72 -29.85
CA TYR A 130 0.02 -10.07 -29.44
C TYR A 130 0.81 -10.90 -30.47
N LYS A 131 0.13 -11.70 -31.30
CA LYS A 131 0.75 -12.50 -32.37
C LYS A 131 1.27 -11.67 -33.56
N THR A 132 0.81 -10.44 -33.73
CA THR A 132 1.32 -9.54 -34.78
C THR A 132 2.49 -8.69 -34.31
N ILE A 133 2.80 -8.74 -33.01
CA ILE A 133 3.92 -8.01 -32.41
C ILE A 133 5.19 -8.85 -32.59
N PRO A 134 6.31 -8.29 -33.09
CA PRO A 134 7.56 -9.03 -33.25
C PRO A 134 8.01 -9.68 -31.94
N HIS A 135 8.47 -10.94 -32.03
CA HIS A 135 8.89 -11.74 -30.89
C HIS A 135 9.95 -11.04 -30.02
N GLU A 136 10.83 -10.26 -30.65
CA GLU A 136 11.90 -9.50 -29.99
C GLU A 136 11.37 -8.38 -29.07
N THR A 137 10.12 -7.95 -29.27
CA THR A 137 9.54 -6.78 -28.59
C THR A 137 8.28 -7.09 -27.79
N VAL A 138 7.59 -8.20 -28.08
CA VAL A 138 6.28 -8.54 -27.48
C VAL A 138 6.31 -8.57 -25.95
N PHE A 139 7.36 -9.12 -25.35
CA PHE A 139 7.52 -9.10 -23.88
C PHE A 139 7.65 -7.67 -23.35
N SER A 140 8.47 -6.83 -23.99
CA SER A 140 8.66 -5.44 -23.55
C SER A 140 7.39 -4.60 -23.69
N VAL A 141 6.58 -4.86 -24.72
CA VAL A 141 5.28 -4.21 -24.93
C VAL A 141 4.29 -4.66 -23.86
N TRP A 142 4.18 -5.97 -23.62
CA TRP A 142 3.36 -6.52 -22.54
C TRP A 142 3.76 -5.93 -21.19
N HIS A 143 5.05 -5.91 -20.88
CA HIS A 143 5.55 -5.38 -19.62
C HIS A 143 5.24 -3.89 -19.45
N GLY A 144 5.34 -3.10 -20.53
CA GLY A 144 4.95 -1.68 -20.53
C GLY A 144 3.46 -1.46 -20.27
N ILE A 145 2.60 -2.37 -20.74
CA ILE A 145 1.16 -2.37 -20.43
C ILE A 145 0.93 -2.78 -18.97
N TYR A 146 1.53 -3.91 -18.57
CA TYR A 146 1.40 -4.50 -17.24
C TYR A 146 1.73 -3.51 -16.12
N LYS A 147 2.83 -2.76 -16.23
CA LYS A 147 3.23 -1.76 -15.23
C LYS A 147 2.32 -0.53 -15.12
N ARG A 148 1.37 -0.35 -16.04
CA ARG A 148 0.44 0.79 -16.04
C ARG A 148 -0.93 0.45 -15.47
N ILE A 149 -1.21 -0.83 -15.24
CA ILE A 149 -2.52 -1.30 -14.83
C ILE A 149 -2.46 -1.73 -13.38
N ASP A 150 -3.24 -1.06 -12.54
CA ASP A 150 -3.54 -1.54 -11.20
C ASP A 150 -4.73 -2.52 -11.30
N TYR A 151 -4.76 -3.57 -10.47
CA TYR A 151 -5.89 -4.50 -10.38
C TYR A 151 -6.29 -5.19 -11.71
N ALA A 152 -5.32 -5.61 -12.53
CA ALA A 152 -5.54 -6.46 -13.71
C ALA A 152 -6.11 -7.87 -13.40
N ASN A 153 -6.56 -8.10 -12.17
CA ASN A 153 -6.81 -9.39 -11.53
C ASN A 153 -7.56 -10.38 -12.45
N GLY A 154 -6.85 -11.40 -12.92
CA GLY A 154 -7.42 -12.49 -13.70
C GLY A 154 -7.71 -12.16 -15.17
N MET A 155 -7.40 -10.94 -15.63
CA MET A 155 -7.72 -10.49 -16.99
C MET A 155 -6.74 -10.98 -18.04
N TRP A 156 -5.51 -11.30 -17.63
CA TRP A 156 -4.53 -11.93 -18.51
C TRP A 156 -4.82 -13.43 -18.65
N SER A 157 -5.12 -13.85 -19.86
CA SER A 157 -5.30 -15.25 -20.22
C SER A 157 -3.96 -15.99 -20.15
N LEU A 158 -3.99 -17.17 -19.53
CA LEU A 158 -2.82 -18.03 -19.39
C LEU A 158 -2.16 -18.39 -20.72
N PRO A 159 -2.90 -18.66 -21.83
CA PRO A 159 -2.29 -18.90 -23.13
C PRO A 159 -1.47 -17.70 -23.65
N VAL A 160 -1.97 -16.47 -23.46
CA VAL A 160 -1.24 -15.26 -23.88
C VAL A 160 0.02 -15.09 -23.04
N LEU A 161 -0.09 -15.17 -21.71
CA LEU A 161 1.09 -15.06 -20.84
C LEU A 161 2.13 -16.13 -21.16
N ARG A 162 1.69 -17.36 -21.42
CA ARG A 162 2.59 -18.48 -21.76
C ARG A 162 3.37 -18.19 -23.03
N GLU A 163 2.74 -17.65 -24.06
CA GLU A 163 3.43 -17.32 -25.30
C GLU A 163 4.35 -16.11 -25.11
N VAL A 164 3.87 -15.02 -24.50
CA VAL A 164 4.65 -13.79 -24.29
C VAL A 164 5.89 -14.03 -23.43
N PHE A 165 5.78 -14.83 -22.37
CA PHE A 165 6.87 -15.08 -21.43
C PHE A 165 8.00 -15.93 -22.03
N ARG A 166 7.74 -16.67 -23.13
CA ARG A 166 8.81 -17.37 -23.87
C ARG A 166 9.82 -16.40 -24.49
N TYR A 167 9.40 -15.16 -24.72
CA TYR A 167 10.23 -14.11 -25.29
C TYR A 167 10.72 -13.12 -24.23
N ALA A 168 10.59 -13.46 -22.94
CA ALA A 168 11.20 -12.67 -21.87
C ALA A 168 12.73 -12.69 -21.99
N PRO A 169 13.41 -11.55 -21.81
CA PRO A 169 14.87 -11.53 -21.79
C PRO A 169 15.36 -12.34 -20.58
N PRO A 170 16.54 -13.00 -20.67
CA PRO A 170 17.11 -13.72 -19.54
C PRO A 170 17.23 -12.83 -18.30
N PRO A 171 16.61 -13.20 -17.16
CA PRO A 171 16.64 -12.36 -15.97
C PRO A 171 18.03 -12.36 -15.34
N ARG A 172 18.43 -11.22 -14.76
CA ARG A 172 19.49 -11.22 -13.75
C ARG A 172 18.92 -11.85 -12.49
N LEU A 173 19.22 -13.11 -12.22
CA LEU A 173 18.61 -13.83 -11.11
C LEU A 173 18.97 -13.22 -9.74
N PRO A 174 18.04 -13.26 -8.77
CA PRO A 174 18.33 -12.99 -7.36
C PRO A 174 19.43 -13.91 -6.79
N ALA A 175 19.99 -13.51 -5.65
CA ALA A 175 20.94 -14.35 -4.93
C ALA A 175 20.26 -15.65 -4.46
N LEU A 176 20.95 -16.78 -4.64
CA LEU A 176 20.50 -18.08 -4.18
C LEU A 176 20.76 -18.25 -2.68
N GLU A 177 19.84 -18.89 -1.99
CA GLU A 177 20.06 -19.43 -0.65
C GLU A 177 20.89 -20.73 -0.71
N PRO A 178 21.43 -21.23 0.43
CA PRO A 178 22.32 -22.41 0.43
C PRO A 178 21.72 -23.69 -0.17
N ASP A 179 20.40 -23.81 -0.23
CA ASP A 179 19.70 -24.93 -0.84
C ASP A 179 19.31 -24.69 -2.31
N GLY A 180 19.80 -23.61 -2.92
CA GLY A 180 19.59 -23.28 -4.33
C GLY A 180 18.24 -22.64 -4.64
N LEU A 181 17.43 -22.30 -3.63
CA LEU A 181 16.14 -21.64 -3.80
C LEU A 181 16.24 -20.13 -3.60
N ILE A 182 15.21 -19.41 -4.06
CA ILE A 182 15.05 -17.97 -3.92
C ILE A 182 13.79 -17.71 -3.12
N THR A 183 13.91 -16.96 -2.02
CA THR A 183 12.76 -16.49 -1.25
C THR A 183 12.15 -15.25 -1.89
N ILE A 184 10.84 -15.29 -2.09
CA ILE A 184 10.05 -14.18 -2.64
C ILE A 184 8.86 -13.89 -1.74
N TYR A 185 8.40 -12.65 -1.80
CA TYR A 185 7.34 -12.10 -0.97
C TYR A 185 6.24 -11.51 -1.85
N ARG A 186 5.01 -11.53 -1.34
CA ARG A 186 3.87 -10.88 -1.98
C ARG A 186 3.04 -10.15 -0.93
N GLY A 187 2.89 -8.85 -1.11
CA GLY A 187 1.92 -8.05 -0.38
C GLY A 187 0.51 -8.31 -0.89
N MET A 188 -0.46 -8.38 0.02
CA MET A 188 -1.85 -8.60 -0.35
C MET A 188 -2.78 -7.63 0.36
N GLY A 189 -3.48 -6.81 -0.45
CA GLY A 189 -4.67 -6.08 -0.02
C GLY A 189 -5.96 -6.87 -0.29
N ALA A 190 -7.10 -6.34 0.17
CA ALA A 190 -8.41 -6.98 0.03
C ALA A 190 -8.84 -7.33 -1.41
N LEU A 191 -8.27 -6.63 -2.41
CA LEU A 191 -8.54 -6.85 -3.83
C LEU A 191 -7.44 -7.66 -4.54
N SER A 192 -6.42 -8.14 -3.83
CA SER A 192 -5.32 -8.87 -4.46
C SER A 192 -5.74 -10.27 -4.89
N LEU A 193 -5.26 -10.73 -6.05
CA LEU A 193 -5.31 -12.15 -6.41
C LEU A 193 -4.56 -13.01 -5.38
N PRO A 194 -5.03 -14.25 -5.15
CA PRO A 194 -4.33 -15.21 -4.31
C PRO A 194 -2.95 -15.57 -4.90
N PRO A 195 -1.99 -16.04 -4.07
CA PRO A 195 -0.62 -16.31 -4.49
C PRO A 195 -0.48 -17.19 -5.74
N GLU A 196 -1.34 -18.20 -5.89
CA GLU A 196 -1.30 -19.14 -7.02
C GLU A 196 -1.67 -18.49 -8.34
N GLN A 197 -2.37 -17.35 -8.32
CA GLN A 197 -2.76 -16.63 -9.54
C GLN A 197 -1.91 -15.37 -9.77
N ALA A 198 -0.95 -15.11 -8.90
CA ALA A 198 -0.15 -13.90 -8.90
C ALA A 198 0.93 -13.92 -9.99
N ILE A 199 1.08 -12.78 -10.66
CA ILE A 199 2.20 -12.49 -11.58
C ILE A 199 3.35 -11.82 -10.81
N SER A 200 3.03 -10.77 -10.04
CA SER A 200 4.01 -9.96 -9.31
C SER A 200 4.35 -10.54 -7.93
N TRP A 201 5.65 -10.67 -7.69
CA TRP A 201 6.29 -10.97 -6.42
C TRP A 201 7.45 -10.00 -6.22
N THR A 202 8.10 -10.02 -5.06
CA THR A 202 9.30 -9.20 -4.81
C THR A 202 10.31 -9.98 -3.99
N THR A 203 11.60 -9.73 -4.19
CA THR A 203 12.65 -10.27 -3.29
C THR A 203 12.81 -9.47 -2.01
N HIS A 204 12.13 -8.33 -1.87
CA HIS A 204 12.27 -7.44 -0.73
C HIS A 204 11.01 -7.49 0.17
N PRO A 205 11.10 -7.97 1.42
CA PRO A 205 9.94 -8.11 2.30
C PRO A 205 9.30 -6.77 2.67
N GLY A 206 10.10 -5.69 2.74
CA GLY A 206 9.59 -4.33 2.93
C GLY A 206 8.69 -3.89 1.78
N ASN A 207 9.04 -4.21 0.53
CA ASN A 207 8.22 -3.83 -0.62
C ASN A 207 6.91 -4.60 -0.66
N ALA A 208 6.94 -5.88 -0.28
CA ALA A 208 5.72 -6.66 -0.11
C ALA A 208 4.82 -6.06 0.97
N LEU A 209 5.38 -5.67 2.12
CA LEU A 209 4.61 -4.99 3.17
C LEU A 209 4.06 -3.63 2.69
N TRP A 210 4.89 -2.83 2.02
CA TRP A 210 4.49 -1.55 1.45
C TRP A 210 3.31 -1.71 0.49
N PHE A 211 3.37 -2.68 -0.42
CA PHE A 211 2.27 -2.99 -1.33
C PHE A 211 1.02 -3.41 -0.56
N ALA A 212 1.14 -4.28 0.45
CA ALA A 212 0.00 -4.71 1.26
C ALA A 212 -0.70 -3.53 1.95
N ILE A 213 0.06 -2.56 2.45
CA ILE A 213 -0.45 -1.37 3.15
C ILE A 213 -1.06 -0.36 2.16
N HIS A 214 -0.44 -0.17 0.99
CA HIS A 214 -0.80 0.89 0.04
C HIS A 214 -1.62 0.41 -1.16
N SER A 215 -2.12 -0.83 -1.15
CA SER A 215 -2.97 -1.39 -2.22
C SER A 215 -4.32 -1.86 -1.68
N GLY A 216 -5.06 -0.93 -1.07
CA GLY A 216 -6.32 -1.19 -0.39
C GLY A 216 -6.11 -1.59 1.08
N GLN A 217 -7.09 -2.28 1.67
CA GLN A 217 -6.97 -2.76 3.06
C GLN A 217 -5.98 -3.93 3.12
N GLY A 218 -4.87 -3.74 3.85
CA GLY A 218 -3.82 -4.76 3.99
C GLY A 218 -4.30 -6.01 4.71
N THR A 219 -4.14 -7.16 4.09
CA THR A 219 -4.64 -8.43 4.61
C THR A 219 -3.53 -9.38 5.02
N LYS A 220 -2.54 -9.61 4.15
CA LYS A 220 -1.51 -10.63 4.34
C LYS A 220 -0.20 -10.25 3.65
N VAL A 221 0.88 -10.87 4.09
CA VAL A 221 2.14 -11.00 3.35
C VAL A 221 2.38 -12.49 3.14
N ALA A 222 2.46 -12.92 1.88
CA ALA A 222 2.80 -14.30 1.53
C ALA A 222 4.31 -14.42 1.31
N VAL A 223 4.87 -15.57 1.68
CA VAL A 223 6.27 -15.94 1.48
C VAL A 223 6.30 -17.27 0.74
N ALA A 224 7.02 -17.31 -0.37
CA ALA A 224 7.22 -18.50 -1.18
C ALA A 224 8.70 -18.71 -1.46
N ARG A 225 9.07 -19.94 -1.80
CA ARG A 225 10.42 -20.30 -2.25
C ARG A 225 10.34 -20.89 -3.64
N VAL A 226 11.12 -20.37 -4.56
CA VAL A 226 11.07 -20.73 -5.98
C VAL A 226 12.44 -21.09 -6.50
N ARG A 227 12.48 -21.96 -7.51
CA ARG A 227 13.69 -22.29 -8.25
C ARG A 227 14.00 -21.20 -9.29
N PRO A 228 15.27 -20.98 -9.65
CA PRO A 228 15.66 -19.96 -10.63
C PRO A 228 14.90 -20.04 -11.97
N GLU A 229 14.66 -21.25 -12.48
CA GLU A 229 13.96 -21.49 -13.74
C GLU A 229 12.47 -21.12 -13.72
N GLN A 230 11.90 -20.86 -12.53
CA GLN A 230 10.52 -20.40 -12.37
C GLN A 230 10.40 -18.87 -12.53
N ILE A 231 11.50 -18.13 -12.54
CA ILE A 231 11.52 -16.67 -12.69
C ILE A 231 11.49 -16.29 -14.16
N VAL A 232 10.49 -15.51 -14.55
CA VAL A 232 10.32 -15.00 -15.92
C VAL A 232 11.14 -13.73 -16.13
N ALA A 233 11.06 -12.80 -15.18
CA ALA A 233 11.83 -11.55 -15.18
C ALA A 233 12.13 -11.11 -13.75
N HIS A 234 13.21 -10.35 -13.57
CA HIS A 234 13.58 -9.77 -12.28
C HIS A 234 14.13 -8.36 -12.46
N TYR A 235 13.61 -7.44 -11.65
CA TYR A 235 13.97 -6.03 -11.63
C TYR A 235 14.57 -5.68 -10.25
N PRO A 236 15.90 -5.76 -10.10
CA PRO A 236 16.54 -5.79 -8.78
C PRO A 236 16.57 -4.43 -8.06
N SER A 237 16.20 -3.34 -8.72
CA SER A 237 16.29 -2.02 -8.13
C SER A 237 15.08 -1.74 -7.23
N TYR A 238 15.30 -0.96 -6.18
CA TYR A 238 14.23 -0.55 -5.27
C TYR A 238 13.17 0.32 -5.98
N ALA A 239 13.58 1.13 -6.96
CA ALA A 239 12.67 1.93 -7.80
C ALA A 239 11.78 1.06 -8.70
N GLU A 240 12.20 -0.17 -8.97
CA GLU A 240 11.41 -1.20 -9.67
C GLU A 240 10.87 -2.24 -8.69
N GLU A 241 10.75 -1.87 -7.42
CA GLU A 241 10.11 -2.65 -6.36
C GLU A 241 10.74 -4.01 -6.07
N ASN A 242 11.97 -4.25 -6.52
CA ASN A 242 12.62 -5.56 -6.43
C ASN A 242 11.73 -6.65 -7.07
N GLU A 243 10.97 -6.31 -8.12
CA GLU A 243 9.92 -7.16 -8.67
C GLU A 243 10.48 -8.44 -9.30
N VAL A 244 9.83 -9.55 -8.99
CA VAL A 244 10.00 -10.86 -9.62
C VAL A 244 8.70 -11.20 -10.33
N VAL A 245 8.77 -11.40 -11.64
CA VAL A 245 7.64 -11.83 -12.46
C VAL A 245 7.64 -13.35 -12.53
N ILE A 246 6.51 -13.96 -12.18
CA ILE A 246 6.29 -15.41 -12.20
C ILE A 246 5.05 -15.73 -13.02
N PHE A 247 5.07 -16.88 -13.71
CA PHE A 247 3.90 -17.37 -14.42
C PHE A 247 2.83 -17.85 -13.42
N PRO A 248 1.55 -17.41 -13.51
CA PRO A 248 0.49 -17.88 -12.63
C PRO A 248 0.36 -19.41 -12.60
N GLY A 249 0.17 -19.98 -11.41
CA GLY A 249 0.12 -21.42 -11.15
C GLY A 249 1.48 -22.05 -10.83
N THR A 250 2.57 -21.29 -10.94
CA THR A 250 3.94 -21.79 -10.65
C THR A 250 4.25 -21.87 -9.16
N VAL A 251 3.70 -20.94 -8.36
CA VAL A 251 3.83 -20.96 -6.90
C VAL A 251 2.67 -21.75 -6.32
N THR A 252 2.96 -22.96 -5.85
CA THR A 252 1.99 -23.87 -5.23
C THR A 252 2.21 -24.04 -3.73
N GLU A 253 3.40 -23.69 -3.24
CA GLU A 253 3.79 -23.80 -1.83
C GLU A 253 4.19 -22.42 -1.31
N TYR A 254 3.47 -21.95 -0.31
CA TYR A 254 3.74 -20.68 0.34
C TYR A 254 3.16 -20.70 1.77
N ARG A 255 3.65 -19.78 2.60
CA ARG A 255 3.09 -19.49 3.92
C ARG A 255 2.69 -18.03 3.99
N TYR A 256 1.76 -17.72 4.88
CA TYR A 256 1.50 -16.33 5.25
C TYR A 256 2.35 -15.99 6.48
N GLU A 257 2.86 -14.75 6.52
CA GLU A 257 3.35 -14.19 7.78
C GLU A 257 2.18 -14.06 8.77
N ASP A 258 2.45 -14.30 10.05
CA ASP A 258 1.48 -14.09 11.13
C ASP A 258 1.35 -12.59 11.37
N MET A 259 0.50 -11.94 10.57
CA MET A 259 0.13 -10.54 10.69
C MET A 259 -1.37 -10.43 10.95
N ILE A 260 -1.75 -9.49 11.79
CA ILE A 260 -3.15 -9.15 12.04
C ILE A 260 -3.67 -8.34 10.84
N PRO A 261 -4.70 -8.81 10.13
CA PRO A 261 -5.26 -8.09 8.98
C PRO A 261 -5.86 -6.75 9.38
N ALA A 262 -5.64 -5.72 8.55
CA ALA A 262 -6.21 -4.39 8.70
C ALA A 262 -7.64 -4.32 8.14
N VAL A 263 -8.55 -5.11 8.71
CA VAL A 263 -9.94 -5.25 8.28
C VAL A 263 -10.92 -4.81 9.38
N VAL A 264 -12.15 -4.51 8.96
CA VAL A 264 -13.22 -3.95 9.82
C VAL A 264 -13.57 -4.86 11.00
N GLU A 265 -13.38 -6.17 10.86
CA GLU A 265 -13.67 -7.15 11.91
C GLU A 265 -12.61 -7.13 13.03
N THR A 266 -11.41 -6.64 12.75
CA THR A 266 -10.25 -6.78 13.64
C THR A 266 -9.78 -5.45 14.20
N VAL A 267 -9.56 -4.45 13.35
CA VAL A 267 -8.95 -3.16 13.75
C VAL A 267 -9.77 -2.44 14.83
N PRO A 268 -11.10 -2.25 14.70
CA PRO A 268 -11.89 -1.59 15.73
C PRO A 268 -11.85 -2.31 17.08
N ARG A 269 -11.78 -3.65 17.09
CA ARG A 269 -11.70 -4.44 18.33
C ARG A 269 -10.38 -4.23 19.06
N LEU A 270 -9.27 -4.10 18.32
CA LEU A 270 -7.96 -3.80 18.88
C LEU A 270 -7.90 -2.38 19.45
N MET A 271 -8.53 -1.42 18.75
CA MET A 271 -8.52 0.00 19.10
C MET A 271 -9.43 0.34 20.28
N ALA A 272 -10.59 -0.32 20.39
CA ALA A 272 -11.62 -0.01 21.39
C ALA A 272 -11.08 0.10 22.84
N PRO A 273 -10.29 -0.85 23.38
CA PRO A 273 -9.76 -0.73 24.74
C PRO A 273 -8.71 0.39 24.89
N ALA A 274 -8.05 0.78 23.81
CA ALA A 274 -7.01 1.81 23.78
C ALA A 274 -7.56 3.24 23.62
N LEU A 275 -8.79 3.40 23.13
CA LEU A 275 -9.32 4.69 22.68
C LEU A 275 -9.34 5.75 23.79
N GLN A 276 -9.80 5.42 25.00
CA GLN A 276 -9.89 6.40 26.08
C GLN A 276 -8.50 6.95 26.47
N ALA A 277 -7.52 6.05 26.65
CA ALA A 277 -6.15 6.43 26.96
C ALA A 277 -5.52 7.23 25.81
N TYR A 278 -5.81 6.84 24.56
CA TYR A 278 -5.37 7.59 23.38
C TYR A 278 -5.90 9.04 23.41
N LEU A 279 -7.18 9.26 23.71
CA LEU A 279 -7.75 10.60 23.79
C LEU A 279 -7.09 11.44 24.90
N ASP A 280 -6.88 10.84 26.08
CA ASP A 280 -6.35 11.55 27.25
C ASP A 280 -4.86 11.91 27.10
N PHE A 281 -4.05 11.00 26.57
CA PHE A 281 -2.63 11.23 26.37
C PHE A 281 -2.32 11.89 25.01
N GLY A 282 -3.14 11.68 23.99
CA GLY A 282 -3.02 12.35 22.69
C GLY A 282 -3.22 13.87 22.79
N ARG A 283 -4.16 14.32 23.62
CA ARG A 283 -4.32 15.76 23.95
C ARG A 283 -3.07 16.34 24.62
N GLN A 284 -2.42 15.56 25.49
CA GLN A 284 -1.16 15.98 26.12
C GLN A 284 -0.01 15.99 25.10
N ALA A 285 0.07 15.01 24.21
CA ALA A 285 1.05 14.98 23.12
C ALA A 285 0.98 16.25 22.25
N ARG A 286 -0.23 16.67 21.90
CA ARG A 286 -0.47 17.92 21.15
C ARG A 286 0.05 19.15 21.90
N ALA A 287 -0.11 19.19 23.22
CA ALA A 287 0.36 20.29 24.07
C ALA A 287 1.90 20.35 24.23
N LEU A 288 2.64 19.30 23.84
CA LEU A 288 4.11 19.29 23.90
C LEU A 288 4.78 20.10 22.79
N GLY A 289 4.00 20.60 21.82
CA GLY A 289 4.49 21.51 20.78
C GLY A 289 5.24 20.84 19.63
N TYR A 290 5.01 19.54 19.39
CA TYR A 290 5.49 18.86 18.19
C TYR A 290 4.99 19.57 16.92
N GLN A 291 5.84 19.66 15.90
CA GLN A 291 5.40 20.15 14.59
C GLN A 291 4.48 19.12 13.94
N GLN A 292 3.50 19.59 13.15
CA GLN A 292 2.70 18.70 12.32
C GLN A 292 3.56 18.17 11.18
N GLU A 293 3.38 16.90 10.84
CA GLU A 293 4.09 16.26 9.72
C GLU A 293 3.78 16.98 8.40
N LYS A 294 4.80 17.07 7.54
CA LYS A 294 4.71 17.57 6.17
C LYS A 294 5.37 16.57 5.24
N LEU A 295 5.24 16.78 3.92
CA LEU A 295 6.03 16.05 2.94
C LEU A 295 7.52 16.24 3.31
N PHE A 296 8.19 15.16 3.71
CA PHE A 296 9.59 15.12 4.21
C PHE A 296 9.84 15.54 5.68
N GLN A 297 8.81 15.80 6.49
CA GLN A 297 8.94 15.93 7.96
C GLN A 297 8.17 14.78 8.61
N LEU A 298 8.87 13.71 8.95
CA LEU A 298 8.30 12.40 9.25
C LEU A 298 8.21 12.13 10.75
N HIS A 299 8.80 12.97 11.60
CA HIS A 299 8.86 12.77 13.06
C HIS A 299 8.12 13.90 13.81
N GLY A 300 6.85 14.10 13.45
CA GLY A 300 5.98 15.13 14.00
C GLY A 300 4.94 14.59 14.99
N LEU A 301 3.90 15.40 15.25
CA LEU A 301 2.82 15.02 16.18
C LEU A 301 2.12 13.71 15.77
N LEU A 302 1.89 13.47 14.48
CA LEU A 302 1.20 12.26 14.03
C LEU A 302 2.02 10.99 14.31
N HIS A 303 3.35 11.01 14.13
CA HIS A 303 4.25 9.93 14.51
C HIS A 303 4.11 9.59 15.99
N VAL A 304 4.18 10.60 16.87
CA VAL A 304 4.00 10.42 18.32
C VAL A 304 2.62 9.81 18.64
N LEU A 305 1.57 10.26 17.96
CA LEU A 305 0.22 9.71 18.15
C LEU A 305 0.09 8.26 17.65
N ARG A 306 0.73 7.90 16.53
CA ARG A 306 0.75 6.52 16.02
C ARG A 306 1.53 5.60 16.95
N VAL A 307 2.71 6.02 17.43
CA VAL A 307 3.49 5.27 18.42
C VAL A 307 2.71 5.08 19.73
N LEU A 308 2.04 6.13 20.22
CA LEU A 308 1.14 6.03 21.38
C LEU A 308 0.03 5.00 21.15
N PHE A 309 -0.65 5.06 20.00
CA PHE A 309 -1.79 4.19 19.75
C PHE A 309 -1.37 2.73 19.57
N LEU A 310 -0.29 2.48 18.84
CA LEU A 310 0.32 1.14 18.69
C LEU A 310 0.76 0.59 20.04
N THR A 311 1.36 1.42 20.89
CA THR A 311 1.74 1.06 22.26
C THR A 311 0.54 0.64 23.11
N LEU A 312 -0.56 1.38 23.05
CA LEU A 312 -1.79 1.02 23.77
C LEU A 312 -2.41 -0.25 23.21
N ILE A 313 -2.43 -0.43 21.88
CA ILE A 313 -2.87 -1.68 21.24
C ILE A 313 -2.02 -2.85 21.74
N TYR A 314 -0.70 -2.72 21.77
CA TYR A 314 0.19 -3.74 22.32
C TYR A 314 -0.18 -4.07 23.77
N PHE A 315 -0.29 -3.06 24.63
CA PHE A 315 -0.59 -3.26 26.05
C PHE A 315 -1.89 -4.05 26.28
N TYR A 316 -2.98 -3.68 25.59
CA TYR A 316 -4.29 -4.29 25.82
C TYR A 316 -4.49 -5.66 25.14
N ASN A 317 -3.72 -5.97 24.09
CA ASN A 317 -4.04 -7.11 23.22
C ASN A 317 -2.91 -8.15 23.08
N SER A 318 -1.70 -7.85 23.56
CA SER A 318 -0.55 -8.76 23.39
C SER A 318 -0.61 -10.02 24.24
N GLY A 319 -1.33 -9.99 25.36
CA GLY A 319 -1.27 -11.03 26.39
C GLY A 319 0.05 -11.02 27.19
N ASP A 320 0.92 -10.05 26.94
CA ASP A 320 2.14 -9.78 27.71
C ASP A 320 1.76 -9.38 29.14
N PRO A 321 2.35 -9.96 30.21
CA PRO A 321 1.97 -9.70 31.60
C PRO A 321 2.47 -8.33 32.11
N LEU A 322 2.06 -7.26 31.43
CA LEU A 322 2.40 -5.88 31.72
C LEU A 322 1.51 -5.31 32.83
N THR A 323 2.12 -4.59 33.76
CA THR A 323 1.43 -3.91 34.85
C THR A 323 0.90 -2.54 34.43
N GLU A 324 0.07 -1.93 35.27
CA GLU A 324 -0.35 -0.54 35.08
C GLU A 324 0.84 0.44 35.09
N SER A 325 1.89 0.15 35.86
CA SER A 325 3.11 0.96 35.84
C SER A 325 3.85 0.84 34.50
N ASP A 326 3.91 -0.36 33.94
CA ASP A 326 4.48 -0.59 32.61
C ASP A 326 3.71 0.19 31.54
N ARG A 327 2.37 0.16 31.59
CA ARG A 327 1.53 0.98 30.71
C ARG A 327 1.94 2.44 30.76
N GLN A 328 2.15 2.96 31.96
CA GLN A 328 2.54 4.36 32.16
C GLN A 328 3.97 4.65 31.66
N ILE A 329 4.93 3.74 31.83
CA ILE A 329 6.27 3.84 31.25
C ILE A 329 6.20 3.87 29.72
N LEU A 330 5.42 2.98 29.11
CA LEU A 330 5.27 2.89 27.66
C LEU A 330 4.58 4.14 27.07
N ILE A 331 3.55 4.68 27.74
CA ILE A 331 2.92 5.96 27.38
C ILE A 331 3.92 7.11 27.52
N TYR A 332 4.67 7.15 28.62
CA TYR A 332 5.68 8.17 28.87
C TYR A 332 6.75 8.18 27.78
N PHE A 333 7.25 7.01 27.38
CA PHE A 333 8.13 6.85 26.24
C PHE A 333 7.48 7.37 24.95
N SER A 334 6.28 6.89 24.62
CA SER A 334 5.59 7.22 23.37
C SER A 334 5.51 8.73 23.14
N LEU A 335 5.12 9.47 24.19
CA LEU A 335 4.94 10.92 24.13
C LEU A 335 6.23 11.73 24.07
N LEU A 336 7.35 11.19 24.53
CA LEU A 336 8.53 11.98 24.87
C LEU A 336 9.82 11.55 24.17
N HIS A 337 9.86 10.36 23.56
CA HIS A 337 11.09 9.77 23.01
C HIS A 337 11.78 10.67 21.98
N ASP A 338 11.00 11.41 21.19
CA ASP A 338 11.46 12.22 20.06
C ASP A 338 11.52 13.74 20.35
N LEU A 339 11.28 14.18 21.60
CA LEU A 339 11.34 15.61 21.98
C LEU A 339 12.67 16.30 21.61
N GLY A 340 13.77 15.56 21.67
CA GLY A 340 15.12 16.03 21.42
C GLY A 340 15.52 16.02 19.94
N ARG A 341 14.64 15.63 19.01
CA ARG A 341 14.95 15.59 17.58
C ARG A 341 15.05 17.00 17.00
N LEU A 342 16.11 17.26 16.24
CA LEU A 342 16.41 18.59 15.68
C LEU A 342 16.15 18.67 14.17
N ASN A 343 16.21 17.54 13.48
CA ASN A 343 15.96 17.39 12.05
C ASN A 343 15.68 15.91 11.74
N GLU A 344 15.46 15.61 10.46
CA GLU A 344 15.06 14.28 9.97
C GLU A 344 16.24 13.32 9.70
N ASN A 345 17.48 13.76 9.92
CA ASN A 345 18.65 12.92 9.68
C ASN A 345 18.81 11.85 10.76
N ALA A 346 19.62 10.83 10.46
CA ALA A 346 20.04 9.86 11.46
C ALA A 346 20.75 10.58 12.63
N ASP A 347 20.26 10.33 13.83
CA ASP A 347 20.74 10.98 15.05
C ASP A 347 20.76 9.98 16.19
N ALA A 348 21.95 9.57 16.63
CA ALA A 348 22.13 8.60 17.71
C ALA A 348 22.03 9.21 19.12
N THR A 349 21.73 10.51 19.22
CA THR A 349 21.76 11.28 20.46
C THR A 349 20.44 11.99 20.78
N HIS A 350 19.45 11.97 19.88
CA HIS A 350 18.17 12.65 20.13
C HIS A 350 17.44 12.12 21.36
N GLY A 351 17.55 10.82 21.67
CA GLY A 351 16.99 10.23 22.88
C GLY A 351 17.56 10.86 24.17
N GLU A 352 18.87 11.04 24.27
CA GLU A 352 19.50 11.69 25.43
C GLU A 352 19.04 13.15 25.57
N ARG A 353 18.99 13.88 24.45
CA ARG A 353 18.47 15.25 24.42
C ARG A 353 16.99 15.32 24.82
N SER A 354 16.19 14.32 24.49
CA SER A 354 14.80 14.23 24.97
C SER A 354 14.76 14.19 26.49
N VAL A 355 15.59 13.35 27.13
CA VAL A 355 15.70 13.28 28.61
C VAL A 355 16.16 14.61 29.20
N GLU A 356 17.17 15.26 28.62
CA GLU A 356 17.63 16.57 29.08
C GLU A 356 16.52 17.63 28.99
N LEU A 357 15.75 17.65 27.90
CA LEU A 357 14.64 18.59 27.72
C LEU A 357 13.48 18.34 28.68
N ILE A 358 13.17 17.07 28.97
CA ILE A 358 12.17 16.68 29.98
C ILE A 358 12.52 17.33 31.32
N HIS A 359 13.77 17.16 31.77
CA HIS A 359 14.24 17.72 33.05
C HIS A 359 14.30 19.24 33.02
N LYS A 360 14.89 19.83 31.97
CA LYS A 360 15.05 21.27 31.82
C LYS A 360 13.72 22.03 31.80
N ARG A 361 12.70 21.45 31.17
CA ARG A 361 11.36 22.05 31.06
C ARG A 361 10.42 21.63 32.20
N GLY A 362 10.85 20.71 33.07
CA GLY A 362 10.02 20.18 34.16
C GLY A 362 8.76 19.47 33.66
N ILE A 363 8.84 18.74 32.53
CA ILE A 363 7.67 18.11 31.90
C ILE A 363 7.07 17.05 32.83
N ARG A 364 5.77 17.18 33.11
CA ARG A 364 4.97 16.21 33.86
C ARG A 364 3.70 15.88 33.07
N LEU A 365 3.44 14.60 32.86
CA LEU A 365 2.24 14.13 32.19
C LEU A 365 1.15 13.85 33.22
N ARG A 366 -0.02 14.47 33.03
CA ARG A 366 -1.19 14.25 33.89
C ARG A 366 -1.63 12.79 33.78
N GLY A 367 -1.85 12.16 34.93
CA GLY A 367 -2.27 10.76 35.02
C GLY A 367 -1.12 9.75 35.12
N ILE A 368 0.13 10.17 34.88
CA ILE A 368 1.31 9.34 35.07
C ILE A 368 1.82 9.49 36.52
N ARG A 369 1.89 8.36 37.24
CA ARG A 369 2.29 8.27 38.65
C ARG A 369 3.33 7.16 38.81
N LEU A 370 4.54 7.43 38.32
CA LEU A 370 5.68 6.55 38.44
C LEU A 370 6.50 6.87 39.70
N SER A 371 7.07 5.84 40.31
CA SER A 371 8.12 5.97 41.31
C SER A 371 9.41 6.51 40.70
N ARG A 372 10.36 6.94 41.55
CA ARG A 372 11.68 7.39 41.09
C ARG A 372 12.39 6.33 40.23
N LYS A 373 12.20 5.05 40.55
CA LYS A 373 12.83 3.94 39.84
C LYS A 373 12.20 3.70 38.47
N GLU A 374 10.89 3.80 38.38
CA GLU A 374 10.15 3.64 37.12
C GLU A 374 10.39 4.83 36.18
N TYR A 375 10.49 6.06 36.69
CA TYR A 375 10.98 7.20 35.90
C TYR A 375 12.39 6.95 35.37
N ARG A 376 13.28 6.40 36.20
CA ARG A 376 14.65 6.05 35.76
C ARG A 376 14.63 5.03 34.62
N ILE A 377 13.78 4.00 34.69
CA ILE A 377 13.61 3.02 33.61
C ILE A 377 13.11 3.70 32.33
N ALA A 378 12.05 4.52 32.43
CA ALA A 378 11.48 5.22 31.29
C ALA A 378 12.50 6.14 30.60
N GLU A 379 13.28 6.90 31.38
CA GLU A 379 14.32 7.79 30.88
C GLU A 379 15.50 7.02 30.25
N LEU A 380 15.90 5.88 30.82
CA LEU A 380 16.92 5.00 30.21
C LEU A 380 16.47 4.47 28.84
N ILE A 381 15.20 4.06 28.74
CA ILE A 381 14.62 3.60 27.48
C ILE A 381 14.61 4.74 26.45
N ILE A 382 14.13 5.93 26.82
CA ILE A 382 14.12 7.12 25.95
C ILE A 382 15.54 7.46 25.50
N ALA A 383 16.51 7.52 26.41
CA ALA A 383 17.89 7.89 26.10
C ALA A 383 18.52 7.00 25.02
N HIS A 384 18.20 5.71 25.03
CA HIS A 384 18.87 4.71 24.21
C HIS A 384 18.03 4.08 23.10
N HIS A 385 16.77 4.48 22.91
CA HIS A 385 15.90 3.88 21.88
C HIS A 385 16.46 4.07 20.46
N CYS A 386 17.15 5.18 20.22
CA CYS A 386 17.73 5.54 18.93
C CYS A 386 19.05 4.83 18.58
N ARG A 387 19.64 4.12 19.54
CA ARG A 387 20.91 3.39 19.37
C ARG A 387 20.69 1.98 18.86
N ASP A 388 21.77 1.30 18.52
CA ASP A 388 21.72 -0.14 18.28
C ASP A 388 21.21 -0.90 19.53
N ASP A 389 20.59 -2.06 19.32
CA ASP A 389 20.05 -2.88 20.40
C ASP A 389 21.10 -3.26 21.43
N GLY A 390 22.31 -3.64 20.99
CA GLY A 390 23.38 -4.05 21.89
C GLY A 390 23.80 -2.93 22.84
N GLU A 391 23.91 -1.70 22.34
CA GLU A 391 24.28 -0.54 23.13
C GLU A 391 23.21 -0.17 24.17
N GLY A 392 21.94 -0.17 23.78
CA GLY A 392 20.84 0.14 24.70
C GLY A 392 20.67 -0.91 25.79
N ILE A 393 20.78 -2.20 25.45
CA ILE A 393 20.74 -3.29 26.44
C ILE A 393 21.93 -3.19 27.39
N ALA A 394 23.13 -2.92 26.88
CA ALA A 394 24.32 -2.73 27.72
C ALA A 394 24.14 -1.57 28.72
N ALA A 395 23.57 -0.44 28.28
CA ALA A 395 23.30 0.69 29.14
C ALA A 395 22.28 0.36 30.25
N ILE A 396 21.17 -0.31 29.90
CA ILE A 396 20.15 -0.73 30.88
C ILE A 396 20.73 -1.73 31.88
N THR A 397 21.51 -2.71 31.40
CA THR A 397 22.10 -3.74 32.26
C THR A 397 23.23 -3.22 33.15
N ALA A 398 23.89 -2.13 32.76
CA ALA A 398 24.90 -1.45 33.56
C ALA A 398 24.31 -0.57 34.68
N GLU A 399 23.00 -0.26 34.66
CA GLU A 399 22.39 0.66 35.64
C GLU A 399 22.52 0.12 37.09
N PRO A 400 23.26 0.81 37.98
CA PRO A 400 23.55 0.28 39.32
C PRO A 400 22.32 0.30 40.25
N GLY A 401 21.33 1.15 39.96
CA GLY A 401 20.11 1.30 40.77
C GLY A 401 19.06 0.21 40.55
N LEU A 402 19.24 -0.68 39.57
CA LEU A 402 18.30 -1.74 39.22
C LEU A 402 18.82 -3.12 39.65
N SER A 403 17.94 -3.92 40.26
CA SER A 403 18.20 -5.33 40.48
C SER A 403 18.22 -6.09 39.16
N ARG A 404 18.72 -7.32 39.16
CA ARG A 404 18.75 -8.18 37.96
C ARG A 404 17.37 -8.33 37.32
N LYS A 405 16.33 -8.64 38.11
CA LYS A 405 14.96 -8.81 37.60
C LYS A 405 14.41 -7.53 36.97
N GLU A 406 14.73 -6.37 37.55
CA GLU A 406 14.30 -5.08 37.02
C GLU A 406 15.05 -4.70 35.75
N LYS A 407 16.32 -5.12 35.59
CA LYS A 407 17.06 -4.96 34.34
C LYS A 407 16.46 -5.81 33.22
N GLU A 408 16.16 -7.08 33.51
CA GLU A 408 15.49 -7.99 32.57
C GLU A 408 14.12 -7.41 32.14
N HIS A 409 13.35 -6.88 33.08
CA HIS A 409 12.07 -6.22 32.83
C HIS A 409 12.23 -4.91 32.02
N ALA A 410 13.21 -4.07 32.36
CA ALA A 410 13.49 -2.83 31.62
C ALA A 410 13.94 -3.11 30.17
N VAL A 411 14.71 -4.18 29.94
CA VAL A 411 15.08 -4.63 28.58
C VAL A 411 13.85 -5.09 27.79
N HIS A 412 12.91 -5.78 28.43
CA HIS A 412 11.65 -6.16 27.80
C HIS A 412 10.83 -4.94 27.37
N LEU A 413 10.65 -3.96 28.27
CA LEU A 413 9.98 -2.69 27.95
C LEU A 413 10.73 -1.91 26.85
N TYR A 414 12.06 -1.91 26.88
CA TYR A 414 12.90 -1.31 25.84
C TYR A 414 12.60 -1.92 24.46
N HIS A 415 12.49 -3.24 24.38
CA HIS A 415 12.14 -3.93 23.13
C HIS A 415 10.75 -3.55 22.63
N ILE A 416 9.74 -3.51 23.52
CA ILE A 416 8.39 -3.06 23.16
C ILE A 416 8.44 -1.63 22.61
N CYS A 417 9.07 -0.70 23.33
CA CYS A 417 9.17 0.70 22.91
C CYS A 417 9.81 0.85 21.53
N LYS A 418 10.93 0.17 21.27
CA LYS A 418 11.59 0.21 19.95
C LYS A 418 10.75 -0.39 18.85
N ASP A 419 10.00 -1.45 19.13
CA ASP A 419 9.11 -2.03 18.14
C ASP A 419 7.96 -1.08 17.79
N MET A 420 7.37 -0.39 18.78
CA MET A 420 6.27 0.54 18.54
C MET A 420 6.73 1.78 17.75
N ASP A 421 7.93 2.29 18.05
CA ASP A 421 8.57 3.33 17.24
C ASP A 421 8.88 2.85 15.81
N ALA A 422 9.49 1.65 15.68
CA ALA A 422 9.85 1.09 14.39
C ALA A 422 8.64 0.77 13.50
N LEU A 423 7.52 0.33 14.07
CA LEU A 423 6.30 0.02 13.32
C LEU A 423 5.81 1.22 12.51
N ASP A 424 6.03 2.46 12.98
CA ASP A 424 5.61 3.64 12.25
C ASP A 424 6.40 3.88 10.95
N ARG A 425 7.54 3.20 10.76
CA ARG A 425 8.38 3.31 9.55
C ARG A 425 7.72 2.72 8.30
N VAL A 426 6.57 2.06 8.44
CA VAL A 426 5.71 1.67 7.31
C VAL A 426 5.33 2.86 6.42
N ARG A 427 5.33 4.09 6.96
CA ARG A 427 5.02 5.33 6.23
C ARG A 427 5.99 5.70 5.12
N PHE A 428 7.21 5.13 5.12
CA PHE A 428 8.24 5.38 4.11
C PHE A 428 8.97 4.12 3.63
N ASN A 429 8.34 2.94 3.76
CA ASN A 429 8.92 1.64 3.40
C ASN A 429 10.27 1.37 4.10
N GLY A 430 10.40 1.83 5.35
CA GLY A 430 11.63 1.69 6.15
C GLY A 430 11.55 0.63 7.24
N LEU A 431 10.50 -0.20 7.25
CA LEU A 431 10.31 -1.26 8.23
C LEU A 431 10.74 -2.62 7.66
N ASP A 432 11.73 -3.24 8.28
CA ASP A 432 11.91 -4.69 8.21
C ASP A 432 11.19 -5.34 9.39
N TYR A 433 9.97 -5.86 9.14
CA TYR A 433 9.15 -6.46 10.19
C TYR A 433 9.81 -7.69 10.86
N ARG A 434 10.80 -8.31 10.20
CA ARG A 434 11.52 -9.47 10.74
C ARG A 434 12.47 -9.06 11.88
N MET A 435 12.86 -7.79 11.93
CA MET A 435 13.73 -7.22 12.96
C MET A 435 12.96 -6.72 14.19
N LEU A 436 11.62 -6.75 14.18
CA LEU A 436 10.84 -6.47 15.38
C LEU A 436 11.14 -7.53 16.45
N ARG A 437 11.29 -7.10 17.70
CA ARG A 437 11.86 -7.87 18.80
C ARG A 437 10.82 -8.77 19.47
N THR A 438 9.62 -8.26 19.63
CA THR A 438 8.52 -8.93 20.31
C THR A 438 7.64 -9.70 19.32
N GLN A 439 7.14 -10.87 19.74
CA GLN A 439 6.28 -11.69 18.90
C GLN A 439 5.01 -10.94 18.50
N TYR A 440 4.40 -10.20 19.43
CA TYR A 440 3.15 -9.50 19.14
C TYR A 440 3.36 -8.31 18.19
N ALA A 441 4.47 -7.55 18.32
CA ALA A 441 4.73 -6.44 17.40
C ALA A 441 4.91 -6.91 15.95
N ARG A 442 5.50 -8.09 15.72
CA ARG A 442 5.60 -8.69 14.37
C ARG A 442 4.25 -8.90 13.70
N ARG A 443 3.17 -8.95 14.48
CA ARG A 443 1.80 -9.11 13.97
C ARG A 443 1.13 -7.78 13.62
N LEU A 444 1.66 -6.65 14.08
CA LEU A 444 1.07 -5.31 13.91
C LEU A 444 1.40 -4.54 12.60
N PRO A 445 2.31 -4.93 11.68
CA PRO A 445 2.67 -4.07 10.54
C PRO A 445 1.49 -3.61 9.67
N LEU A 446 0.51 -4.47 9.41
CA LEU A 446 -0.68 -4.09 8.62
C LEU A 446 -1.58 -3.12 9.40
N VAL A 447 -1.72 -3.33 10.72
CA VAL A 447 -2.45 -2.41 11.61
C VAL A 447 -1.77 -1.03 11.65
N ALA A 448 -0.44 -1.00 11.74
CA ALA A 448 0.33 0.25 11.65
C ALA A 448 0.10 0.97 10.32
N GLY A 449 0.03 0.22 9.21
CA GLY A 449 -0.35 0.76 7.91
C GLY A 449 -1.75 1.37 7.88
N CYS A 450 -2.73 0.71 8.51
CA CYS A 450 -4.09 1.23 8.66
C CYS A 450 -4.12 2.59 9.35
N LEU A 451 -3.34 2.76 10.42
CA LEU A 451 -3.27 4.00 11.20
C LEU A 451 -2.75 5.22 10.40
N LEU A 452 -2.06 5.01 9.27
CA LEU A 452 -1.66 6.11 8.38
C LEU A 452 -2.86 6.78 7.70
N GLU A 453 -3.96 6.05 7.56
CA GLU A 453 -5.16 6.50 6.84
C GLU A 453 -6.25 7.03 7.78
N GLU A 454 -6.09 6.81 9.09
CA GLU A 454 -7.05 7.21 10.11
C GLU A 454 -6.88 8.69 10.51
N ASP A 455 -8.00 9.34 10.83
CA ASP A 455 -7.97 10.68 11.41
C ASP A 455 -7.63 10.60 12.89
N LEU A 456 -6.35 10.84 13.20
CA LEU A 456 -5.82 10.80 14.55
C LEU A 456 -6.03 12.11 15.32
N LEU A 457 -6.35 13.22 14.65
CA LEU A 457 -6.40 14.54 15.27
C LEU A 457 -7.82 14.95 15.65
N THR A 458 -8.80 14.78 14.76
CA THR A 458 -10.19 15.21 15.02
C THR A 458 -10.78 14.57 16.27
N PRO A 459 -10.54 13.27 16.59
CA PRO A 459 -11.05 12.69 17.83
C PRO A 459 -10.56 13.40 19.10
N LEU A 460 -9.38 14.03 19.07
CA LEU A 460 -8.82 14.73 20.23
C LEU A 460 -9.55 16.05 20.54
N ASP A 461 -10.27 16.60 19.54
CA ASP A 461 -11.08 17.82 19.67
C ASP A 461 -12.50 17.53 20.17
N MET A 462 -12.89 16.25 20.21
CA MET A 462 -14.20 15.85 20.70
C MET A 462 -14.25 15.90 22.23
N GLU A 463 -15.16 16.73 22.76
CA GLU A 463 -15.56 16.68 24.15
C GLU A 463 -16.50 15.49 24.35
N PHE A 464 -15.99 14.41 24.93
CA PHE A 464 -16.84 13.31 25.37
C PHE A 464 -17.45 13.70 26.73
N PRO A 465 -18.78 13.61 26.91
CA PRO A 465 -19.39 13.88 28.21
C PRO A 465 -18.79 12.96 29.26
N ALA A 466 -18.38 13.54 30.39
CA ALA A 466 -17.87 12.79 31.52
C ALA A 466 -18.93 11.77 31.96
N LYS A 467 -18.53 10.50 32.07
CA LYS A 467 -19.35 9.46 32.69
C LYS A 467 -19.43 9.63 34.20
#